data_AF-A0A519MEM6-F1
#
_entry.id   AF-A0A519MEM6-F1
#
_cell.length_a   1.000
_cell.length_b   1.000
_cell.length_c   1.000
_cell.angle_alpha   90.00
_cell.angle_beta   90.00
_cell.angle_gamma   90.00
#
_symmetry.space_group_name_H-M   'P 1'
#
loop_
_entity.id
_entity.type
_entity.pdbx_description
1 polymer ?
#
loop_
_entity_poly.entity_id
_entity_poly.type
_entity_poly.pdbx_seq_one_letter_code
_entity_poly.pdbx_strand_id
1 'polypeptide(L)'
;MDNDTNPLVKLINQGERYSSTGGDYFGFSTTKLLMHAFSMFEKIPYDRGEQFVIPEEYIEFLKILKNDMVAPLAGQDLLVYGIYEMVVRTFDYFDCEGGLGKKTAFWLAVGHRSDRGNFFLCCDTASERYGQVGEFYDSSPFNNENDFYGIGTSFPDFCRNVLNGEVIEAFHFKF
;
A
#
# COMPACT_ATOMS: atom_id res chain seq x y z
N MET A 1 -25.61 -1.67 16.90
CA MET A 1 -25.78 -1.77 15.43
C MET A 1 -24.40 -2.06 14.89
N ASP A 2 -24.20 -3.28 14.42
CA ASP A 2 -22.88 -3.83 14.13
C ASP A 2 -22.18 -3.08 13.00
N ASN A 3 -20.89 -2.82 13.22
CA ASN A 3 -19.93 -2.19 12.32
C ASN A 3 -19.53 -3.13 11.15
N ASP A 4 -20.41 -4.08 10.79
CA ASP A 4 -20.11 -5.30 10.02
C ASP A 4 -19.98 -5.07 8.51
N THR A 5 -20.17 -3.83 8.05
CA THR A 5 -20.06 -3.47 6.62
C THR A 5 -18.73 -2.83 6.25
N ASN A 6 -17.87 -2.42 7.19
CA ASN A 6 -16.62 -1.75 6.88
C ASN A 6 -15.51 -2.79 6.58
N PRO A 7 -14.98 -2.88 5.34
CA PRO A 7 -13.94 -3.84 4.98
C PRO A 7 -12.65 -3.69 5.82
N LEU A 8 -12.33 -2.48 6.26
CA LEU A 8 -11.15 -2.19 7.07
C LEU A 8 -11.24 -2.85 8.45
N VAL A 9 -12.40 -2.68 9.10
CA VAL A 9 -12.69 -3.25 10.43
C VAL A 9 -12.76 -4.77 10.34
N LYS A 10 -13.40 -5.27 9.28
CA LYS A 10 -13.51 -6.71 9.02
C LYS A 10 -12.13 -7.35 8.82
N LEU A 11 -11.27 -6.72 8.03
CA LEU A 11 -9.90 -7.17 7.82
C LEU A 11 -9.13 -7.32 9.13
N ILE A 12 -9.19 -6.29 9.99
CA ILE A 12 -8.50 -6.29 11.29
C ILE A 12 -9.07 -7.36 12.24
N ASN A 13 -10.38 -7.61 12.19
CA ASN A 13 -11.04 -8.55 13.09
C ASN A 13 -10.91 -10.01 12.64
N GLN A 14 -10.84 -10.28 11.34
CA GLN A 14 -10.79 -11.64 10.79
C GLN A 14 -9.38 -12.11 10.48
N GLY A 15 -8.47 -11.19 10.18
CA GLY A 15 -7.09 -11.53 9.83
C GLY A 15 -6.23 -11.90 11.04
N GLU A 16 -5.21 -12.71 10.78
CA GLU A 16 -4.16 -13.02 11.75
C GLU A 16 -3.20 -11.83 11.87
N ARG A 17 -2.87 -11.45 13.10
CA ARG A 17 -2.14 -10.22 13.41
C ARG A 17 -0.70 -10.54 13.78
N TYR A 18 0.25 -9.80 13.21
CA TYR A 18 1.68 -10.00 13.46
C TYR A 18 2.32 -8.71 13.95
N SER A 19 2.99 -8.78 15.09
CA SER A 19 3.83 -7.69 15.61
C SER A 19 5.30 -8.00 15.36
N SER A 20 6.03 -7.00 14.87
CA SER A 20 7.46 -6.89 15.06
C SER A 20 7.72 -5.92 16.22
N THR A 21 8.96 -5.86 16.71
CA THR A 21 9.32 -5.17 17.96
C THR A 21 9.31 -3.63 17.89
N GLY A 22 8.48 -3.00 17.07
CA GLY A 22 8.55 -1.55 16.89
C GLY A 22 7.25 -0.87 16.48
N GLY A 23 6.55 -0.25 17.44
CA GLY A 23 5.83 0.98 17.13
C GLY A 23 4.64 1.36 18.00
N ASP A 24 4.87 2.27 18.95
CA ASP A 24 3.85 3.21 19.45
C ASP A 24 4.25 4.62 18.98
N TYR A 25 4.17 4.97 17.69
CA TYR A 25 4.29 6.38 17.25
C TYR A 25 3.59 6.69 15.92
N PHE A 26 2.37 7.20 16.04
CA PHE A 26 1.72 8.33 15.36
C PHE A 26 1.82 8.53 13.82
N GLY A 27 0.64 8.66 13.18
CA GLY A 27 0.45 8.98 11.76
C GLY A 27 0.76 10.42 11.31
N PHE A 28 0.92 11.40 12.21
CA PHE A 28 1.33 12.78 11.84
C PHE A 28 2.85 12.91 11.66
N SER A 29 3.62 12.23 12.50
CA SER A 29 5.07 12.10 12.32
C SER A 29 5.40 11.33 11.06
N THR A 30 4.58 10.35 10.68
CA THR A 30 4.80 9.52 9.48
C THR A 30 4.73 10.33 8.19
N THR A 31 3.72 11.20 7.98
CA THR A 31 3.67 12.04 6.78
C THR A 31 4.86 12.98 6.68
N LYS A 32 5.26 13.63 7.78
CA LYS A 32 6.44 14.52 7.79
C LYS A 32 7.74 13.75 7.61
N LEU A 33 7.86 12.56 8.19
CA LEU A 33 9.04 11.70 8.05
C LEU A 33 9.16 11.17 6.63
N LEU A 34 8.06 10.70 6.03
CA LEU A 34 8.00 10.27 4.64
C LEU A 34 8.31 11.44 3.70
N MET A 35 7.68 12.61 3.88
CA MET A 35 7.99 13.80 3.08
C MET A 35 9.44 14.26 3.25
N HIS A 36 9.96 14.26 4.47
CA HIS A 36 11.35 14.61 4.72
C HIS A 36 12.30 13.62 4.04
N ALA A 37 12.03 12.32 4.18
CA ALA A 37 12.83 11.31 3.51
C ALA A 37 12.73 11.43 1.98
N PHE A 38 11.52 11.60 1.43
CA PHE A 38 11.32 11.90 0.01
C PHE A 38 12.08 13.14 -0.46
N SER A 39 12.18 14.18 0.39
CA SER A 39 12.91 15.42 0.07
C SER A 39 14.44 15.29 0.16
N MET A 40 14.96 14.30 0.90
CA MET A 40 16.41 14.06 1.01
C MET A 40 16.98 13.34 -0.23
N PHE A 41 16.12 12.80 -1.10
CA PHE A 41 16.53 12.24 -2.37
C PHE A 41 16.42 13.29 -3.47
N GLU A 42 17.55 13.67 -4.07
CA GLU A 42 17.68 14.70 -5.12
C GLU A 42 16.81 14.47 -6.38
N LYS A 43 16.13 13.33 -6.47
CA LYS A 43 15.32 12.89 -7.62
C LYS A 43 13.82 13.24 -7.51
N ILE A 44 13.29 13.60 -6.33
CA ILE A 44 11.90 14.03 -6.19
C ILE A 44 11.84 15.56 -6.29
N PRO A 45 11.10 16.12 -7.27
CA PRO A 45 10.90 17.55 -7.33
C PRO A 45 10.22 18.04 -6.04
N TYR A 46 10.93 18.82 -5.23
CA TYR A 46 10.48 19.33 -3.93
C TYR A 46 9.14 20.10 -4.01
N ASP A 47 8.86 20.68 -5.18
CA ASP A 47 7.62 21.40 -5.53
C ASP A 47 6.38 20.50 -5.67
N ARG A 48 6.55 19.17 -5.74
CA ARG A 48 5.42 18.21 -5.78
C ARG A 48 5.00 17.69 -4.41
N GLY A 49 5.70 18.07 -3.34
CA GLY A 49 5.40 17.58 -1.98
C GLY A 49 3.95 17.87 -1.53
N GLU A 50 3.35 18.96 -2.00
CA GLU A 50 1.94 19.29 -1.71
C GLU A 50 0.94 18.33 -2.35
N GLN A 51 1.35 17.57 -3.37
CA GLN A 51 0.52 16.58 -4.05
C GLN A 51 0.46 15.24 -3.28
N PHE A 52 1.40 15.02 -2.35
CA PHE A 52 1.48 13.80 -1.54
C PHE A 52 0.46 13.84 -0.40
N VAL A 53 -0.59 13.03 -0.54
CA VAL A 53 -1.64 12.87 0.46
C VAL A 53 -1.92 11.38 0.63
N ILE A 54 -1.86 10.89 1.87
CA ILE A 54 -2.26 9.52 2.18
C ILE A 54 -3.79 9.49 2.24
N PRO A 55 -4.47 8.59 1.49
CA PRO A 55 -5.93 8.44 1.57
C PRO A 55 -6.44 8.20 3.00
N GLU A 56 -7.52 8.89 3.38
CA GLU A 56 -8.06 8.89 4.75
C GLU A 56 -8.43 7.48 5.21
N GLU A 57 -8.94 6.63 4.31
CA GLU A 57 -9.33 5.27 4.62
C GLU A 57 -8.13 4.41 5.04
N TYR A 58 -6.95 4.65 4.46
CA TYR A 58 -5.73 3.98 4.90
C TYR A 58 -5.24 4.54 6.23
N ILE A 59 -5.36 5.87 6.45
CA ILE A 59 -5.05 6.49 7.74
C ILE A 59 -5.92 5.88 8.86
N GLU A 60 -7.22 5.71 8.63
CA GLU A 60 -8.13 5.08 9.59
C GLU A 60 -7.75 3.63 9.88
N PHE A 61 -7.40 2.86 8.83
CA PHE A 61 -6.86 1.51 9.03
C PHE A 61 -5.61 1.51 9.91
N LEU A 62 -4.64 2.39 9.64
CA LEU A 62 -3.40 2.50 10.41
C LEU A 62 -3.63 2.93 11.87
N LYS A 63 -4.65 3.76 12.14
CA LYS A 63 -5.04 4.14 13.51
C LYS A 63 -5.62 2.97 14.30
N ILE A 64 -6.32 2.04 13.64
CA ILE A 64 -7.00 0.91 14.28
C ILE A 64 -6.05 -0.28 14.44
N LEU A 65 -5.17 -0.51 13.46
CA LEU A 65 -4.25 -1.65 13.45
C LEU A 65 -3.12 -1.43 14.47
N LYS A 66 -3.17 -2.16 15.59
CA LYS A 66 -2.12 -2.16 16.64
C LYS A 66 -0.89 -3.01 16.31
N ASN A 67 -0.77 -3.50 15.08
CA ASN A 67 0.24 -4.47 14.65
C ASN A 67 0.91 -3.97 13.38
N ASP A 68 2.03 -4.59 13.02
CA ASP A 68 2.81 -4.16 11.86
C ASP A 68 2.27 -4.70 10.55
N MET A 69 1.53 -5.82 10.60
CA MET A 69 0.85 -6.38 9.45
C MET A 69 -0.31 -7.29 9.87
N VAL A 70 -1.19 -7.56 8.91
CA VAL A 70 -2.31 -8.51 9.03
C VAL A 70 -2.31 -9.45 7.83
N ALA A 71 -2.44 -10.76 8.09
CA ALA A 71 -2.72 -11.76 7.06
C ALA A 71 -4.24 -11.94 6.94
N PRO A 72 -4.88 -11.59 5.81
CA PRO A 72 -6.33 -11.60 5.71
C PRO A 72 -6.96 -13.00 5.76
N LEU A 73 -6.27 -14.01 5.21
CA LEU A 73 -6.76 -15.37 5.06
C LEU A 73 -5.69 -16.38 5.45
N ALA A 74 -6.06 -17.36 6.28
CA ALA A 74 -5.14 -18.40 6.73
C ALA A 74 -4.59 -19.22 5.54
N GLY A 75 -3.27 -19.37 5.48
CA GLY A 75 -2.60 -20.13 4.43
C GLY A 75 -2.38 -19.38 3.11
N GLN A 76 -2.76 -18.10 3.03
CA GLN A 76 -2.33 -17.23 1.93
C GLN A 76 -1.01 -16.55 2.29
N ASP A 77 -0.08 -16.53 1.34
CA ASP A 77 1.11 -15.71 1.41
C ASP A 77 0.76 -14.29 0.96
N LEU A 78 -0.09 -13.61 1.75
CA LEU A 78 -0.54 -12.24 1.50
C LEU A 78 -0.65 -11.49 2.83
N LEU A 79 -0.02 -10.32 2.89
CA LEU A 79 0.05 -9.48 4.07
C LEU A 79 -0.31 -8.04 3.72
N VAL A 80 -1.11 -7.40 4.57
CA VAL A 80 -1.43 -5.96 4.50
C VAL A 80 -0.67 -5.24 5.61
N TYR A 81 0.04 -4.18 5.26
CA TYR A 81 0.98 -3.51 6.15
C TYR A 81 0.30 -2.45 7.03
N GLY A 82 0.64 -2.51 8.31
CA GLY A 82 0.53 -1.41 9.27
C GLY A 82 1.67 -0.42 9.13
N ILE A 83 1.81 0.49 10.10
CA ILE A 83 2.64 1.69 9.95
C ILE A 83 4.11 1.34 9.75
N TYR A 84 4.67 0.47 10.60
CA TYR A 84 6.10 0.16 10.58
C TYR A 84 6.51 -0.49 9.26
N GLU A 85 5.83 -1.58 8.87
CA GLU A 85 6.11 -2.27 7.60
C GLU A 85 5.87 -1.36 6.40
N MET A 86 4.80 -0.55 6.39
CA MET A 86 4.56 0.40 5.29
C MET A 86 5.76 1.34 5.10
N VAL A 87 6.30 1.88 6.19
CA VAL A 87 7.44 2.81 6.12
C VAL A 87 8.70 2.08 5.65
N VAL A 88 9.06 0.95 6.28
CA VAL A 88 10.27 0.19 5.93
C VAL A 88 10.22 -0.27 4.47
N ARG A 89 9.10 -0.86 4.06
CA ARG A 89 8.94 -1.40 2.70
C ARG A 89 8.85 -0.30 1.65
N THR A 90 8.22 0.83 1.96
CA THR A 90 8.24 1.99 1.06
C THR A 90 9.68 2.46 0.81
N PHE A 91 10.55 2.45 1.83
CA PHE A 91 11.97 2.78 1.65
C PHE A 91 12.76 1.71 0.90
N ASP A 92 12.54 0.43 1.20
CA ASP A 92 13.20 -0.67 0.49
C ASP A 92 12.87 -0.65 -1.02
N TYR A 93 11.61 -0.35 -1.35
CA TYR A 93 11.12 -0.25 -2.72
C TYR A 93 11.29 1.15 -3.33
N PHE A 94 11.84 2.10 -2.58
CA PHE A 94 12.13 3.44 -3.09
C PHE A 94 13.22 3.41 -4.18
N ASP A 95 14.16 2.47 -4.07
CA ASP A 95 15.21 2.17 -5.06
C ASP A 95 14.77 1.21 -6.15
N CYS A 96 13.58 0.59 -6.03
CA CYS A 96 12.95 -0.04 -7.18
C CYS A 96 12.54 1.08 -8.12
N GLU A 97 13.44 1.42 -9.04
CA GLU A 97 13.15 2.22 -10.22
C GLU A 97 12.09 1.49 -11.05
N GLY A 98 10.83 1.47 -10.63
CA GLY A 98 9.77 1.39 -11.61
C GLY A 98 9.84 2.73 -12.32
N GLY A 99 10.56 2.68 -13.44
CA GLY A 99 11.22 3.84 -14.03
C GLY A 99 10.32 5.05 -13.98
N LEU A 100 10.90 6.20 -13.63
CA LEU A 100 10.32 7.53 -13.71
C LEU A 100 9.62 7.68 -15.08
N GLY A 101 8.39 7.18 -15.17
CA GLY A 101 7.61 7.27 -16.37
C GLY A 101 7.35 8.74 -16.64
N LYS A 102 6.77 9.06 -17.79
CA LYS A 102 6.42 10.45 -18.13
C LYS A 102 5.52 11.15 -17.10
N LYS A 103 4.91 10.40 -16.16
CA LYS A 103 4.11 10.90 -15.03
C LYS A 103 4.48 10.16 -13.75
N THR A 104 5.56 10.59 -13.08
CA THR A 104 5.92 10.09 -11.74
C THR A 104 4.77 10.34 -10.77
N ALA A 105 4.42 9.37 -9.92
CA ALA A 105 3.45 9.51 -8.85
C ALA A 105 4.04 9.00 -7.53
N PHE A 106 3.48 9.45 -6.41
CA PHE A 106 3.80 8.97 -5.07
C PHE A 106 3.08 7.65 -4.79
N TRP A 107 3.84 6.65 -4.38
CA TRP A 107 3.36 5.31 -4.07
C TRP A 107 3.83 4.91 -2.67
N LEU A 108 2.93 4.36 -1.86
CA LEU A 108 3.25 3.77 -0.56
C LEU A 108 3.03 2.27 -0.60
N ALA A 109 3.97 1.49 -0.07
CA ALA A 109 3.81 0.05 0.06
C ALA A 109 2.73 -0.25 1.12
N VAL A 110 1.69 -0.99 0.75
CA VAL A 110 0.54 -1.29 1.63
C VAL A 110 0.35 -2.77 1.87
N GLY A 111 1.13 -3.62 1.20
CA GLY A 111 1.13 -5.05 1.43
C GLY A 111 2.03 -5.78 0.44
N HIS A 112 2.04 -7.09 0.53
CA HIS A 112 2.64 -7.95 -0.48
C HIS A 112 1.88 -9.28 -0.56
N ARG A 113 2.15 -10.01 -1.64
CA ARG A 113 1.87 -11.44 -1.73
C ARG A 113 3.05 -12.19 -2.32
N SER A 114 3.41 -13.32 -1.73
CA SER A 114 4.57 -14.13 -2.13
C SER A 114 5.87 -13.30 -2.14
N ASP A 115 6.92 -13.91 -2.63
CA ASP A 115 8.16 -13.29 -3.10
C ASP A 115 8.02 -12.47 -4.40
N ARG A 116 6.81 -12.31 -4.96
CA ARG A 116 6.64 -11.79 -6.34
C ARG A 116 5.91 -10.46 -6.44
N GLY A 117 4.88 -10.22 -5.63
CA GLY A 117 3.98 -9.08 -5.82
C GLY A 117 3.93 -8.17 -4.62
N ASN A 118 4.24 -6.89 -4.81
CA ASN A 118 4.13 -5.86 -3.78
C ASN A 118 2.94 -4.95 -4.11
N PHE A 119 2.09 -4.65 -3.12
CA PHE A 119 0.94 -3.78 -3.28
C PHE A 119 1.30 -2.35 -2.91
N PHE A 120 0.93 -1.39 -3.75
CA PHE A 120 1.20 0.02 -3.51
C PHE A 120 -0.04 0.88 -3.70
N LEU A 121 -0.23 1.82 -2.79
CA LEU A 121 -1.32 2.80 -2.78
C LEU A 121 -0.85 4.11 -3.41
N CYS A 122 -1.60 4.62 -4.40
CA CYS A 122 -1.31 5.91 -5.01
C CYS A 122 -1.68 7.05 -4.05
N CYS A 123 -0.68 7.82 -3.65
CA CYS A 123 -0.81 8.96 -2.74
C CYS A 123 -0.58 10.30 -3.45
N ASP A 124 -0.61 10.32 -4.79
CA ASP A 124 -0.44 11.53 -5.59
C ASP A 124 -1.78 12.06 -6.08
N THR A 125 -2.22 13.18 -5.50
CA THR A 125 -3.49 13.84 -5.85
C THR A 125 -3.55 14.36 -7.29
N ALA A 126 -2.41 14.53 -7.96
CA ALA A 126 -2.37 14.90 -9.38
C ALA A 126 -2.49 13.68 -10.33
N SER A 127 -2.41 12.46 -9.78
CA SER A 127 -2.57 11.22 -10.53
C SER A 127 -4.04 10.86 -10.68
N GLU A 128 -4.44 10.41 -11.88
CA GLU A 128 -5.75 9.79 -12.12
C GLU A 128 -5.96 8.51 -11.29
N ARG A 129 -4.89 7.97 -10.71
CA ARG A 129 -4.90 6.77 -9.88
C ARG A 129 -4.92 7.06 -8.38
N TYR A 130 -5.01 8.33 -7.95
CA TYR A 130 -5.08 8.68 -6.53
C TYR A 130 -6.08 7.81 -5.76
N GLY A 131 -5.61 7.21 -4.65
CA GLY A 131 -6.41 6.31 -3.82
C GLY A 131 -6.50 4.85 -4.29
N GLN A 132 -6.08 4.54 -5.52
CA GLN A 132 -6.09 3.16 -6.05
C GLN A 132 -4.89 2.36 -5.53
N VAL A 133 -5.09 1.05 -5.40
CA VAL A 133 -4.03 0.09 -5.07
C VAL A 133 -3.64 -0.67 -6.34
N GLY A 134 -2.35 -0.68 -6.65
CA GLY A 134 -1.77 -1.49 -7.72
C GLY A 134 -0.86 -2.58 -7.15
N GLU A 135 -0.63 -3.62 -7.92
CA GLU A 135 0.37 -4.65 -7.65
C GLU A 135 1.54 -4.49 -8.61
N PHE A 136 2.75 -4.48 -8.06
CA PHE A 136 3.98 -4.32 -8.83
C PHE A 136 4.98 -5.40 -8.47
N TYR A 137 5.68 -5.88 -9.49
CA TYR A 137 6.70 -6.92 -9.37
C TYR A 137 8.08 -6.29 -9.27
N ASP A 138 8.98 -6.92 -8.52
CA ASP A 138 10.39 -6.53 -8.48
C ASP A 138 10.91 -6.37 -9.91
N SER A 139 11.57 -5.24 -10.19
CA SER A 139 12.12 -4.86 -11.51
C SER A 139 11.13 -4.52 -12.64
N SER A 140 9.81 -4.43 -12.38
CA SER A 140 8.83 -3.98 -13.39
C SER A 140 8.63 -2.45 -13.36
N PRO A 141 8.54 -1.75 -14.51
CA PRO A 141 8.18 -0.34 -14.53
C PRO A 141 6.74 -0.12 -14.01
N PHE A 142 6.59 0.71 -12.96
CA PHE A 142 5.31 1.14 -12.36
C PHE A 142 4.40 1.86 -13.38
N ASN A 143 3.67 1.15 -14.25
CA ASN A 143 2.66 1.80 -15.12
C ASN A 143 1.83 0.89 -16.03
N ASN A 144 1.88 -0.44 -15.92
CA ASN A 144 1.01 -1.26 -16.77
C ASN A 144 -0.43 -1.10 -16.29
N GLU A 145 -1.38 -0.85 -17.20
CA GLU A 145 -2.80 -0.80 -16.82
C GLU A 145 -3.25 -2.11 -16.15
N ASN A 146 -2.60 -3.22 -16.50
CA ASN A 146 -2.82 -4.52 -15.89
C ASN A 146 -2.37 -4.60 -14.43
N ASP A 147 -1.50 -3.71 -13.95
CA ASP A 147 -1.04 -3.66 -12.55
C ASP A 147 -2.18 -3.32 -11.58
N PHE A 148 -3.30 -2.79 -12.08
CA PHE A 148 -4.46 -2.35 -11.28
C PHE A 148 -5.67 -3.29 -11.42
N TYR A 149 -5.65 -4.22 -12.37
CA TYR A 149 -6.81 -5.04 -12.69
C TYR A 149 -7.09 -6.06 -11.58
N GLY A 150 -8.30 -6.00 -10.99
CA GLY A 150 -8.72 -6.95 -9.95
C GLY A 150 -8.13 -6.71 -8.56
N ILE A 151 -7.43 -5.59 -8.34
CA ILE A 151 -6.85 -5.24 -7.03
C ILE A 151 -7.84 -4.42 -6.20
N GLY A 152 -8.12 -3.18 -6.63
CA GLY A 152 -9.13 -2.34 -6.01
C GLY A 152 -9.00 -0.87 -6.43
N THR A 153 -10.14 -0.21 -6.62
CA THR A 153 -10.20 1.22 -6.99
C THR A 153 -10.05 2.17 -5.79
N SER A 154 -9.99 1.62 -4.58
CA SER A 154 -9.73 2.33 -3.33
C SER A 154 -9.12 1.37 -2.29
N PHE A 155 -8.57 1.89 -1.19
CA PHE A 155 -8.06 1.04 -0.12
C PHE A 155 -9.14 0.12 0.52
N PRO A 156 -10.37 0.59 0.82
CA PRO A 156 -11.44 -0.31 1.28
C PRO A 156 -11.84 -1.37 0.25
N ASP A 157 -11.83 -1.02 -1.03
CA ASP A 157 -12.13 -1.93 -2.14
C ASP A 157 -11.08 -3.05 -2.20
N PHE A 158 -9.80 -2.68 -2.09
CA PHE A 158 -8.69 -3.63 -1.94
C PHE A 158 -8.88 -4.53 -0.72
N CYS A 159 -9.17 -3.98 0.47
CA CYS A 159 -9.42 -4.77 1.68
C CYS A 159 -10.58 -5.77 1.50
N ARG A 160 -11.65 -5.36 0.80
CA ARG A 160 -12.78 -6.24 0.50
C ARG A 160 -12.36 -7.36 -0.45
N ASN A 161 -11.63 -7.04 -1.52
CA ASN A 161 -11.22 -8.00 -2.53
C ASN A 161 -10.23 -9.02 -1.96
N VAL A 162 -9.29 -8.62 -1.09
CA VAL A 162 -8.41 -9.58 -0.39
C VAL A 162 -9.21 -10.50 0.54
N LEU A 163 -10.19 -9.96 1.28
CA LEU A 163 -11.05 -10.77 2.16
C LEU A 163 -11.93 -11.76 1.40
N ASN A 164 -12.32 -11.43 0.16
CA ASN A 164 -13.10 -12.30 -0.70
C ASN A 164 -12.24 -13.32 -1.46
N GLY A 165 -10.91 -13.24 -1.36
CA GLY A 165 -10.02 -14.04 -2.19
C GLY A 165 -10.11 -13.69 -3.68
N GLU A 166 -10.42 -12.44 -4.00
CA GLU A 166 -10.44 -11.95 -5.39
C GLU A 166 -9.02 -11.54 -5.84
N VAL A 167 -8.12 -11.28 -4.89
CA VAL A 167 -6.71 -10.94 -5.12
C VAL A 167 -5.83 -12.21 -5.10
N ILE A 168 -6.21 -13.25 -5.86
CA ILE A 168 -5.50 -14.55 -5.86
C ILE A 168 -4.68 -14.78 -7.13
N GLU A 169 -5.07 -14.22 -8.29
CA GLU A 169 -4.37 -14.49 -9.56
C GLU A 169 -4.36 -13.26 -10.48
N ALA A 170 -3.35 -12.39 -10.37
CA ALA A 170 -3.04 -11.52 -11.50
C ALA A 170 -2.22 -12.36 -12.50
N PHE A 171 -2.93 -12.92 -13.48
CA PHE A 171 -2.47 -13.51 -14.73
C PHE A 171 -0.97 -13.79 -14.86
N HIS A 172 -0.65 -15.09 -14.92
CA HIS A 172 0.55 -15.57 -15.61
C HIS A 172 0.62 -14.91 -16.99
N PHE A 173 1.53 -13.95 -17.18
CA PHE A 173 2.00 -13.62 -18.52
C PHE A 173 2.65 -14.89 -19.07
N LYS A 174 1.90 -15.63 -19.89
CA LYS A 174 2.49 -16.59 -20.83
C LYS A 174 3.35 -15.76 -21.79
N PHE A 175 4.66 -15.87 -21.63
CA PHE A 175 5.62 -15.54 -22.67
C PHE A 175 5.37 -16.40 -23.93
#